data_AF-A0AAV1V5C4-F1
#
_entry.id   AF-A0AAV1V5C4-F1
#
_cell.length_a   1.000
_cell.length_b   1.000
_cell.length_c   1.000
_cell.angle_alpha   90.00
_cell.angle_beta   90.00
_cell.angle_gamma   90.00
#
_symmetry.space_group_name_H-M   'P 1'
#
loop_
_entity.id
_entity.type
_entity.pdbx_description
1 polymer ?
#
loop_
_entity_poly.entity_id
_entity_poly.type
_entity_poly.pdbx_seq_one_letter_code
_entity_poly.pdbx_strand_id
1 'polypeptide(L)'
;MERILNHRDVNGVMTSKLVLWNGYTPARDSWEPRIQLIVDVLGIVEQYDERRQEAPALTEVPVARGDSPHGGFTTTGDESPAAEA
;
A
#
# COMPACT_ATOMS: atom_id res chain seq x y z
N MET A 1 8.75 22.62 4.47
CA MET A 1 9.35 21.68 5.44
C MET A 1 9.25 20.28 4.88
N GLU A 2 10.26 19.44 5.11
CA GLU A 2 10.23 18.03 4.72
C GLU A 2 9.43 17.22 5.76
N ARG A 3 8.58 16.30 5.32
CA ARG A 3 7.72 15.53 6.23
C ARG A 3 7.44 14.13 5.68
N ILE A 4 7.34 13.16 6.57
CA ILE A 4 6.89 11.81 6.22
C ILE A 4 5.36 11.77 6.20
N LEU A 5 4.82 11.36 5.05
CA LEU A 5 3.38 11.23 4.84
C LEU A 5 2.90 9.81 5.14
N ASN A 6 3.67 8.81 4.71
CA ASN A 6 3.28 7.42 4.81
C ASN A 6 4.49 6.49 4.97
N HIS A 7 4.25 5.22 5.24
CA HIS A 7 5.27 4.18 5.28
C HIS A 7 4.77 2.91 4.59
N ARG A 8 5.71 2.03 4.28
CA ARG A 8 5.46 0.73 3.67
C ARG A 8 6.11 -0.35 4.53
N ASP A 9 5.31 -1.34 4.89
CA ASP A 9 5.76 -2.54 5.57
C ASP A 9 5.82 -3.72 4.58
N VAL A 10 6.89 -4.49 4.68
CA VAL A 10 7.07 -5.76 3.97
C VAL A 10 7.31 -6.81 5.06
N ASN A 11 6.41 -7.80 5.16
CA ASN A 11 6.46 -8.84 6.21
C ASN A 11 6.48 -8.27 7.64
N GLY A 12 5.77 -7.17 7.88
CA GLY A 12 5.76 -6.50 9.20
C GLY A 12 7.02 -5.69 9.51
N VAL A 13 7.97 -5.60 8.57
CA VAL A 13 9.16 -4.76 8.70
C VAL A 13 8.98 -3.52 7.85
N MET A 14 9.11 -2.35 8.47
CA MET A 14 9.01 -1.07 7.77
C MET A 14 10.24 -0.84 6.88
N THR A 15 10.09 -0.99 5.57
CA THR A 15 11.20 -0.90 4.61
C THR A 15 11.38 0.49 4.03
N SER A 16 10.28 1.22 3.82
CA SER A 16 10.30 2.50 3.10
C SER A 16 9.33 3.50 3.70
N LYS A 17 9.62 4.80 3.56
CA LYS A 17 8.74 5.90 3.97
C LYS A 17 8.53 6.86 2.81
N LEU A 18 7.32 7.39 2.67
CA LEU A 18 6.97 8.39 1.67
C LEU A 18 7.31 9.77 2.21
N VAL A 19 8.23 10.45 1.53
CA VAL A 19 8.73 11.77 1.93
C VAL A 19 8.14 12.84 1.03
N LEU A 20 7.56 13.85 1.67
CA LEU A 20 7.20 15.12 1.05
C LEU A 20 8.42 16.03 1.09
N TRP A 21 8.97 16.34 -0.07
CA TRP A 21 10.15 17.19 -0.20
C TRP A 21 9.78 18.66 -0.19
N ASN A 22 10.50 19.47 0.60
CA ASN A 22 10.27 20.90 0.64
C ASN A 22 10.62 21.58 -0.69
N GLY A 23 9.77 22.49 -1.17
CA GLY A 23 10.01 23.22 -2.42
C GLY A 23 9.70 22.43 -3.69
N TYR A 24 9.24 21.18 -3.56
CA TYR A 24 8.74 20.39 -4.66
C TYR A 24 7.22 20.22 -4.57
N THR A 25 6.58 20.09 -5.72
CA THR A 25 5.14 19.76 -5.78
C THR A 25 4.91 18.36 -5.20
N PRO A 26 3.74 18.07 -4.61
CA PRO A 26 3.41 16.72 -4.09
C PRO A 26 3.53 15.60 -5.14
N ALA A 27 3.48 15.94 -6.42
CA ALA A 27 3.76 15.02 -7.53
C ALA A 27 5.20 14.49 -7.55
N ARG A 28 6.11 15.06 -6.76
CA ARG A 28 7.52 14.66 -6.62
C ARG A 28 7.78 13.86 -5.36
N ASP A 29 6.74 13.52 -4.59
CA ASP A 29 6.88 12.71 -3.39
C ASP A 29 7.45 11.34 -3.77
N SER A 30 8.46 10.89 -3.03
CA SER A 30 9.17 9.65 -3.33
C SER A 30 9.22 8.72 -2.12
N TRP A 31 9.29 7.43 -2.43
CA TRP A 31 9.45 6.37 -1.45
C TRP A 31 10.92 6.13 -1.18
N GLU A 32 11.38 6.58 -0.02
CA GLU A 32 12.78 6.44 0.38
C GLU A 32 12.94 5.28 1.38
N PRO A 33 14.04 4.52 1.31
CA PRO A 33 14.30 3.45 2.26
C PRO A 33 14.56 4.00 3.66
N ARG A 34 14.05 3.30 4.69
CA ARG A 34 14.20 3.73 6.10
C ARG A 34 15.66 4.00 6.46
N ILE A 35 16.59 3.15 6.01
CA ILE A 35 18.02 3.26 6.34
C ILE A 35 18.58 4.59 5.83
N GLN A 36 18.25 4.98 4.61
CA GLN A 36 18.71 6.23 4.02
C GLN A 36 18.13 7.43 4.78
N LEU A 37 16.85 7.39 5.14
CA LEU A 37 16.23 8.46 5.92
C LEU A 37 16.78 8.59 7.34
N ILE A 38 17.19 7.50 7.97
CA ILE A 38 17.87 7.51 9.27
C ILE A 38 19.22 8.23 9.17
N VAL A 39 19.93 8.06 8.05
CA VAL A 39 21.24 8.70 7.83
C VAL A 39 21.08 10.17 7.47
N ASP A 40 20.15 10.49 6.57
CA ASP A 40 20.05 11.84 5.99
C ASP A 40 19.19 12.78 6.86
N VAL A 41 18.12 12.26 7.46
CA VAL A 41 17.04 13.06 8.07
C VAL A 41 16.41 12.36 9.29
N LEU A 42 17.24 11.93 10.25
CA LEU A 42 16.79 11.18 11.43
C LEU A 42 15.61 11.83 12.17
N GLY A 43 15.66 13.16 12.39
CA GLY A 43 14.64 13.85 13.17
C GLY A 43 13.22 13.79 12.58
N ILE A 44 13.06 13.73 11.25
CA ILE A 44 11.72 13.56 10.65
C ILE A 44 11.22 12.12 10.76
N VAL A 45 12.14 11.15 10.81
CA VAL A 45 11.84 9.73 11.00
C VAL A 45 11.36 9.49 12.43
N GLU A 46 12.06 10.05 13.42
CA GLU A 46 11.71 9.97 14.84
C GLU A 46 10.34 10.62 15.09
N GLN A 47 10.12 11.85 14.61
CA GLN A 47 8.85 12.55 14.78
C GLN A 47 7.66 11.81 14.15
N TYR A 48 7.88 11.01 13.10
CA TYR A 48 6.86 10.15 12.53
C TYR A 48 6.62 8.90 13.38
N ASP A 49 7.69 8.28 13.88
CA ASP A 49 7.62 7.07 14.70
C ASP A 49 6.99 7.34 16.08
N GLU A 50 7.27 8.50 16.70
CA GLU A 50 6.64 8.97 17.94
C GLU A 50 5.12 9.13 17.75
N ARG A 51 4.71 9.85 16.69
CA ARG A 51 3.29 10.02 16.37
C ARG A 51 2.57 8.71 16.07
N ARG A 52 3.26 7.69 15.55
CA ARG A 52 2.69 6.33 15.41
C ARG A 52 2.56 5.61 16.75
N GLN A 53 3.53 5.76 17.65
CA GLN A 53 3.50 5.11 18.97
C GLN A 53 2.43 5.71 19.89
N GLU A 54 2.15 7.01 19.74
CA GLU A 54 1.09 7.70 20.48
C GLU A 54 -0.33 7.39 19.96
N ALA A 55 -0.47 6.88 18.73
CA ALA A 55 -1.75 6.41 18.23
C ALA A 55 -2.00 4.97 18.75
N PRO A 56 -2.96 4.75 19.67
CA PRO A 56 -3.35 3.38 19.99
C PRO A 56 -3.89 2.74 18.71
N ALA A 57 -3.67 1.44 18.57
CA ALA A 57 -4.14 0.58 17.48
C ALA A 57 -5.67 0.68 17.25
N LEU A 58 -6.13 1.79 16.69
CA LEU A 58 -7.51 2.00 16.29
C LEU A 58 -7.56 1.85 14.78
N THR A 59 -8.01 0.65 14.44
CA THR A 59 -8.63 0.29 13.18
C THR A 59 -7.65 0.09 12.03
N GLU A 60 -6.90 -1.00 12.12
CA GLU A 60 -6.69 -1.82 10.92
C GLU A 60 -8.07 -2.19 10.41
N VAL A 61 -8.62 -1.40 9.48
CA VAL A 61 -9.75 -1.85 8.69
C VAL A 61 -9.29 -3.16 8.05
N PRO A 62 -9.92 -4.32 8.31
CA PRO A 62 -9.67 -5.46 7.45
C PRO A 62 -10.03 -4.95 6.06
N VAL A 63 -9.04 -4.83 5.19
CA VAL A 63 -9.29 -4.66 3.77
C VAL A 63 -10.06 -5.92 3.42
N ALA A 64 -11.38 -5.80 3.37
CA ALA A 64 -12.23 -6.84 2.88
C ALA A 64 -11.65 -7.15 1.51
N ARG A 65 -11.01 -8.32 1.38
CA ARG A 65 -10.71 -8.92 0.10
C ARG A 65 -12.03 -8.80 -0.65
N GLY A 66 -12.02 -7.95 -1.68
CA GLY A 66 -13.20 -7.67 -2.47
C GLY A 66 -13.65 -8.96 -3.11
N ASP A 67 -14.52 -9.67 -2.41
CA ASP A 67 -15.50 -10.52 -3.05
C ASP A 67 -16.51 -9.54 -3.66
N SER A 68 -16.26 -9.19 -4.91
CA SER A 68 -17.24 -8.51 -5.73
C SER A 68 -17.14 -9.00 -7.17
N PRO A 69 -18.28 -9.16 -7.84
CA PRO A 69 -18.53 -10.31 -8.70
C PRO A 69 -18.69 -9.84 -10.14
N HIS A 70 -17.71 -10.05 -11.01
CA HIS A 70 -17.88 -9.67 -12.42
C HIS A 70 -17.22 -10.70 -13.33
N GLY A 71 -18.06 -11.42 -14.07
CA GLY A 71 -17.62 -12.28 -15.15
C GLY A 71 -18.70 -13.22 -15.67
N GLY A 72 -19.92 -12.72 -15.84
CA GLY A 72 -20.90 -13.42 -16.67
C GLY A 72 -20.35 -13.52 -18.10
N PHE A 73 -20.00 -14.72 -18.51
CA PHE A 73 -19.95 -15.08 -19.93
C PHE A 73 -21.20 -15.90 -20.22
N THR A 74 -22.24 -15.22 -20.69
CA THR A 74 -23.32 -15.87 -21.43
C THR A 74 -22.81 -16.16 -22.84
N THR A 75 -22.73 -17.42 -23.24
CA THR A 75 -23.16 -17.77 -24.60
C THR A 75 -23.65 -19.21 -24.64
N THR A 76 -24.87 -19.31 -25.15
CA THR A 76 -25.67 -20.48 -25.42
C THR A 76 -25.04 -21.34 -26.52
N GLY A 77 -25.11 -22.67 -26.33
CA GLY A 77 -25.41 -23.66 -27.36
C GLY A 77 -24.31 -24.03 -28.35
N ASP A 78 -23.78 -25.25 -28.20
CA ASP A 78 -23.80 -26.26 -29.28
C ASP A 78 -23.40 -27.62 -28.69
N GLU A 79 -24.36 -28.45 -28.27
CA GLU A 79 -24.13 -29.88 -28.10
C GLU A 79 -25.28 -30.65 -28.74
N SER A 80 -24.99 -31.24 -29.90
CA SER A 80 -25.76 -32.28 -30.59
C SER A 80 -24.84 -32.89 -31.67
N PRO A 81 -25.04 -34.16 -32.07
CA PRO A 81 -24.69 -35.38 -31.34
C PRO A 81 -23.69 -36.26 -32.13
N ALA A 82 -22.92 -37.15 -31.48
CA ALA A 82 -22.25 -38.25 -32.21
C ALA A 82 -21.78 -39.41 -31.30
N ALA A 83 -21.83 -40.61 -31.89
CA ALA A 83 -21.34 -41.94 -31.48
C ALA A 83 -22.33 -42.77 -30.62
N GLU A 84 -23.17 -43.60 -31.25
CA GLU A 84 -22.87 -44.98 -31.73
C GLU A 84 -22.44 -45.96 -30.61
N ALA A 85 -23.37 -46.86 -30.24
CA ALA A 85 -23.13 -48.27 -29.89
C ALA A 85 -24.45 -49.05 -29.97
#